data_AF-A3V3F2-F1
#
_entry.id   AF-A3V3F2-F1
#
_cell.length_a   1.000
_cell.length_b   1.000
_cell.length_c   1.000
_cell.angle_alpha   90.00
_cell.angle_beta   90.00
_cell.angle_gamma   90.00
#
_symmetry.space_group_name_H-M   'P 1'
#
loop_
_entity.id
_entity.type
_entity.pdbx_description
1 polymer ?
#
loop_
_entity_poly.entity_id
_entity_poly.type
_entity_poly.pdbx_seq_one_letter_code
_entity_poly.pdbx_strand_id
1 'polypeptide(L)'
;MGPDQAQVIALQALGWMAGQDEICTTFLGASGASVDDLRDRAAEPAFQAAVLDFLTMDDNWVMAFCDAQGLAYDMPLRARYALPGAEQVHWT
;
A
#
# COMPACT_ATOMS: atom_id res chain seq x y z
N MET A 1 2.14 -7.95 -15.04
CA MET A 1 2.16 -8.48 -13.67
C MET A 1 0.80 -9.08 -13.37
N GLY A 2 0.74 -10.21 -12.65
CA GLY A 2 -0.53 -10.81 -12.23
C GLY A 2 -1.05 -10.26 -10.89
N PRO A 3 -2.34 -10.47 -10.57
CA PRO A 3 -2.94 -9.97 -9.34
C PRO A 3 -2.25 -10.53 -8.09
N ASP A 4 -1.91 -11.82 -8.05
CA ASP A 4 -1.23 -12.46 -6.92
C ASP A 4 0.09 -11.76 -6.55
N GLN A 5 0.93 -11.48 -7.54
CA GLN A 5 2.18 -10.72 -7.34
C GLN A 5 1.92 -9.29 -6.85
N ALA A 6 0.86 -8.64 -7.33
CA ALA A 6 0.48 -7.31 -6.87
C ALA A 6 0.02 -7.30 -5.42
N GLN A 7 -0.72 -8.33 -4.98
CA GLN A 7 -1.13 -8.49 -3.58
C GLN A 7 0.08 -8.71 -2.67
N VAL A 8 1.07 -9.49 -3.12
CA VAL A 8 2.34 -9.66 -2.37
C VAL A 8 3.06 -8.32 -2.19
N ILE A 9 3.16 -7.51 -3.24
CA ILE A 9 3.80 -6.17 -3.15
C ILE A 9 3.00 -5.27 -2.21
N ALA A 10 1.66 -5.30 -2.25
CA ALA A 10 0.82 -4.53 -1.34
C ALA A 10 1.01 -4.96 0.13
N LEU A 11 1.08 -6.26 0.41
CA LEU A 11 1.35 -6.78 1.76
C LEU A 11 2.75 -6.40 2.25
N GLN A 12 3.76 -6.42 1.37
CA GLN A 12 5.10 -5.93 1.70
C GLN A 12 5.08 -4.43 2.02
N ALA A 13 4.35 -3.63 1.24
CA ALA A 13 4.19 -2.20 1.49
C ALA A 13 3.51 -1.95 2.84
N LEU A 14 2.42 -2.67 3.14
CA LEU A 14 1.73 -2.59 4.42
C LEU A 14 2.66 -2.93 5.59
N GLY A 15 3.42 -4.03 5.48
CA GLY A 15 4.38 -4.45 6.51
C GLY A 15 5.51 -3.44 6.72
N TRP A 16 6.03 -2.87 5.62
CA TRP A 16 7.05 -1.82 5.69
C TRP A 16 6.52 -0.55 6.35
N MET A 17 5.33 -0.08 5.96
CA MET A 17 4.69 1.09 6.57
C MET A 17 4.38 0.88 8.05
N ALA A 18 3.92 -0.30 8.44
CA ALA A 18 3.66 -0.64 9.84
C ALA A 18 4.92 -0.59 10.72
N GLY A 19 6.12 -0.72 10.13
CA GLY A 19 7.40 -0.53 10.81
C GLY A 19 7.83 0.94 10.95
N GLN A 20 7.13 1.87 10.30
CA GLN A 20 7.47 3.29 10.22
C GLN A 20 6.37 4.10 10.95
N ASP A 21 6.61 4.49 12.20
CA ASP A 21 5.60 5.07 13.09
C ASP A 21 4.87 6.28 12.49
N GLU A 22 5.62 7.20 11.87
CA GLU A 22 5.07 8.41 11.24
C GLU A 22 4.22 8.10 10.00
N ILE A 23 4.66 7.15 9.17
CA ILE A 23 3.94 6.74 7.95
C ILE A 23 2.67 5.97 8.35
N CYS A 24 2.79 5.03 9.30
CA CYS A 24 1.67 4.26 9.82
C CYS A 24 0.59 5.16 10.42
N THR A 25 0.98 6.12 11.26
CA THR A 25 0.05 7.09 11.87
C THR A 25 -0.65 7.93 10.80
N THR A 26 0.09 8.38 9.78
CA THR A 26 -0.45 9.15 8.66
C THR A 26 -1.44 8.32 7.84
N PHE A 27 -1.10 7.06 7.54
CA PHE A 27 -1.97 6.13 6.81
C PHE A 27 -3.28 5.87 7.57
N LEU A 28 -3.21 5.58 8.88
CA LEU A 28 -4.38 5.36 9.72
C LEU A 28 -5.28 6.60 9.77
N GLY A 29 -4.68 7.80 9.89
CA GLY A 29 -5.39 9.07 9.86
C GLY A 29 -6.07 9.36 8.52
N ALA A 30 -5.41 9.04 7.40
CA ALA A 30 -5.93 9.29 6.05
C ALA A 30 -7.00 8.25 5.63
N SER A 31 -6.83 6.99 6.00
CA SER A 31 -7.72 5.89 5.62
C SER A 31 -8.94 5.74 6.53
N GLY A 32 -8.89 6.31 7.74
CA GLY A 32 -9.86 6.04 8.80
C GLY A 32 -9.78 4.63 9.38
N ALA A 33 -8.76 3.86 8.98
CA ALA A 33 -8.52 2.51 9.48
C ALA A 33 -7.99 2.53 10.91
N SER A 34 -8.21 1.44 11.64
CA SER A 34 -7.59 1.17 12.93
C SER A 34 -6.47 0.14 12.78
N VAL A 35 -5.60 0.00 13.79
CA VAL A 35 -4.55 -1.04 13.79
C VAL A 35 -5.14 -2.45 13.65
N ASP A 36 -6.34 -2.67 14.21
CA ASP A 36 -7.06 -3.95 14.08
C ASP A 36 -7.53 -4.19 12.63
N ASP A 37 -8.05 -3.12 12.00
CA ASP A 37 -8.48 -3.08 10.60
C ASP A 37 -7.34 -3.45 9.64
N LEU A 38 -6.10 -3.02 9.95
CA LEU A 38 -4.92 -3.40 9.17
C LEU A 38 -4.75 -4.92 9.07
N ARG A 39 -5.04 -5.67 10.15
CA ARG A 39 -4.90 -7.13 10.17
C ARG A 39 -6.06 -7.82 9.50
N ASP A 40 -7.28 -7.39 9.81
CA ASP A 40 -8.51 -7.99 9.28
C ASP A 40 -8.60 -7.82 7.75
N ARG A 41 -8.16 -6.66 7.26
CA ARG A 41 -8.33 -6.26 5.86
C ARG A 41 -7.09 -6.40 5.00
N ALA A 42 -5.96 -6.83 5.58
CA ALA A 42 -4.70 -7.04 4.85
C ALA A 42 -4.86 -7.92 3.59
N ALA A 43 -5.79 -8.89 3.63
CA ALA A 43 -6.06 -9.80 2.53
C ALA A 43 -7.06 -9.26 1.49
N GLU A 44 -7.72 -8.14 1.76
CA GLU A 44 -8.73 -7.56 0.87
C GLU A 44 -8.06 -6.80 -0.29
N PRO A 45 -8.36 -7.14 -1.57
CA PRO A 45 -7.76 -6.46 -2.72
C PRO A 45 -8.00 -4.95 -2.75
N ALA A 46 -9.17 -4.50 -2.29
CA ALA A 46 -9.52 -3.09 -2.22
C ALA A 46 -8.67 -2.34 -1.16
N PHE A 47 -8.41 -2.96 -0.01
CA PHE A 47 -7.54 -2.41 1.01
C PHE A 47 -6.07 -2.39 0.55
N GLN A 48 -5.62 -3.47 -0.09
CA GLN A 48 -4.29 -3.55 -0.72
C GLN A 48 -4.10 -2.48 -1.79
N ALA A 49 -5.14 -2.17 -2.57
CA ALA A 49 -5.11 -1.06 -3.51
C ALA A 49 -4.96 0.29 -2.80
N ALA A 50 -5.70 0.53 -1.71
CA ALA A 50 -5.57 1.75 -0.90
C ALA A 50 -4.17 1.92 -0.27
N VAL A 51 -3.58 0.83 0.22
CA VAL A 51 -2.18 0.80 0.74
C VAL A 51 -1.21 1.26 -0.34
N LEU A 52 -1.33 0.74 -1.55
CA LEU A 52 -0.47 1.13 -2.67
C LEU A 52 -0.75 2.57 -3.13
N ASP A 53 -2.02 2.99 -3.15
CA ASP A 53 -2.43 4.36 -3.50
C ASP A 53 -1.75 5.38 -2.58
N PHE A 54 -1.85 5.15 -1.27
CA PHE A 54 -1.20 5.97 -0.25
C PHE A 54 0.32 5.97 -0.38
N LEU A 55 0.94 4.79 -0.57
CA LEU A 55 2.39 4.72 -0.77
C LEU A 55 2.82 5.53 -2.00
N THR A 56 2.07 5.46 -3.09
CA THR A 56 2.37 6.18 -4.34
C THR A 56 2.04 7.66 -4.31
N MET A 57 1.50 8.19 -3.22
CA MET A 57 1.23 9.61 -3.05
C MET A 57 2.50 10.45 -2.83
N ASP A 58 3.58 9.81 -2.36
CA ASP A 58 4.87 10.45 -2.09
C ASP A 58 6.03 9.64 -2.69
N ASP A 59 6.78 10.26 -3.61
CA ASP A 59 7.89 9.60 -4.30
C ASP A 59 9.00 9.15 -3.34
N ASN A 60 9.20 9.84 -2.20
CA ASN A 60 10.22 9.47 -1.23
C ASN A 60 9.83 8.17 -0.51
N TRP A 61 8.55 7.97 -0.21
CA TRP A 61 8.06 6.69 0.32
C TRP A 61 8.19 5.57 -0.69
N VAL A 62 7.84 5.81 -1.96
CA VAL A 62 8.03 4.82 -3.04
C VAL A 62 9.49 4.40 -3.13
N MET A 63 10.42 5.35 -3.19
CA MET A 63 11.85 5.06 -3.28
C MET A 63 12.36 4.29 -2.06
N ALA A 64 12.00 4.73 -0.84
CA ALA A 64 12.44 4.08 0.40
C ALA A 64 11.89 2.65 0.55
N PHE A 65 10.61 2.44 0.22
CA PHE A 65 10.01 1.11 0.19
C PHE A 65 10.72 0.21 -0.84
N CYS A 66 10.92 0.71 -2.06
CA CYS A 66 11.53 -0.08 -3.12
C CYS A 66 12.99 -0.44 -2.82
N ASP A 67 13.77 0.49 -2.24
CA ASP A 67 15.13 0.21 -1.78
C ASP A 67 15.14 -0.90 -0.71
N ALA A 68 14.24 -0.79 0.27
CA ALA A 68 14.10 -1.78 1.34
C ALA A 68 13.67 -3.18 0.84
N GLN A 69 12.89 -3.26 -0.23
CA GLN A 69 12.42 -4.54 -0.80
C GLN A 69 13.24 -5.02 -2.01
N GLY A 70 14.22 -4.24 -2.48
CA GLY A 70 14.97 -4.56 -3.70
C GLY A 70 14.12 -4.55 -4.98
N LEU A 71 13.11 -3.69 -5.03
CA LEU A 71 12.17 -3.58 -6.15
C LEU A 71 12.52 -2.39 -7.06
N ALA A 72 12.09 -2.45 -8.32
CA ALA A 72 12.11 -1.28 -9.20
C ALA A 72 11.05 -0.25 -8.76
N TYR A 73 11.33 1.05 -8.92
CA TYR A 73 10.49 2.13 -8.37
C TYR A 73 9.09 2.24 -8.99
N ASP A 74 8.88 1.64 -10.17
CA ASP A 74 7.57 1.56 -10.82
C ASP A 74 6.75 0.34 -10.35
N MET A 75 7.33 -0.57 -9.55
CA MET A 75 6.63 -1.78 -9.07
C MET A 75 5.37 -1.47 -8.24
N PRO A 76 5.36 -0.51 -7.29
CA PRO A 76 4.17 -0.19 -6.52
C PRO A 76 3.02 0.30 -7.40
N LEU A 77 3.32 1.18 -8.37
CA LEU A 77 2.33 1.70 -9.30
C LEU A 77 1.81 0.60 -10.24
N ARG A 78 2.68 -0.28 -10.74
CA ARG A 78 2.24 -1.47 -11.48
C ARG A 78 1.35 -2.38 -10.64
N ALA A 79 1.64 -2.51 -9.34
CA ALA A 79 0.87 -3.34 -8.42
C ALA A 79 -0.52 -2.77 -8.25
N ARG A 80 -0.60 -1.45 -8.08
CA ARG A 80 -1.84 -0.70 -7.99
C ARG A 80 -2.74 -0.93 -9.20
N TYR A 81 -2.19 -0.96 -10.42
CA TYR A 81 -2.94 -1.21 -11.66
C TYR A 81 -3.31 -2.68 -11.91
N ALA A 82 -2.64 -3.62 -11.25
CA ALA A 82 -2.93 -5.05 -11.38
C ALA A 82 -3.99 -5.55 -10.39
N LEU A 83 -4.35 -4.75 -9.37
CA LEU A 83 -5.37 -5.09 -8.38
C LEU A 83 -6.78 -4.65 -8.83
N PRO A 84 -7.80 -5.51 -8.68
CA PRO A 84 -9.21 -5.12 -8.81
C PRO A 84 -9.66 -4.27 -7.61
N GLY A 85 -10.69 -3.43 -7.78
CA GLY A 85 -11.14 -2.51 -6.72
C GLY A 85 -10.33 -1.20 -6.66
N ALA A 86 -9.56 -0.95 -7.72
CA ALA A 86 -8.80 0.26 -7.99
C ALA A 86 -9.64 1.54 -8.19
N GLU A 87 -10.96 1.46 -8.14
CA GLU A 87 -11.84 2.61 -8.29
C GLU A 87 -11.52 3.59 -7.17
N GLN A 88 -11.05 4.77 -7.59
CA GLN A 88 -10.50 5.82 -6.74
C GLN A 88 -11.29 5.91 -5.44
N VAL A 89 -10.67 5.49 -4.34
CA VAL A 89 -11.18 5.85 -3.02
C VAL A 89 -10.95 7.34 -2.91
N HIS A 90 -12.01 8.12 -3.14
CA HIS A 90 -12.00 9.54 -2.89
C HIS A 90 -11.96 9.70 -1.36
N TRP A 91 -10.77 9.90 -0.83
CA TRP A 91 -10.58 10.31 0.56
C TRP A 91 -11.07 11.76 0.66
N THR A 92 -12.31 11.94 1.10
CA THR A 92 -12.91 13.26 1.39
C THR A 92 -12.44 13.81 2.71
#